data_AF-A0AAD1NHU9-F1
#
_entry.id   AF-A0AAD1NHU9-F1
#
_cell.length_a   1.000
_cell.length_b   1.000
_cell.length_c   1.000
_cell.angle_alpha   90.00
_cell.angle_beta   90.00
_cell.angle_gamma   90.00
#
_symmetry.space_group_name_H-M   'P 1'
#
loop_
_entity.id
_entity.type
_entity.pdbx_description
1 polymer ?
#
loop_
_entity_poly.entity_id
_entity_poly.type
_entity_poly.pdbx_seq_one_letter_code
_entity_poly.pdbx_strand_id
1 'polypeptide(L)'
;MVKLLDNYLEKSERFAEAKINIPKFDQGKVAESTTDNPVWVHFGGGNLFRCFHAVVAQDLLNQGELNSGIIVAETYDDEVIEKIYHAYDNRFLSVTMK
;
A
#
# COMPACT_ATOMS: atom_id res chain seq x y z
N MET A 1 2.46 12.93 16.65
CA MET A 1 2.99 11.78 15.87
C MET A 1 1.83 11.14 15.12
N VAL A 2 1.95 10.97 13.79
CA VAL A 2 0.99 10.22 12.96
C VAL A 2 1.29 8.73 13.02
N LYS A 3 0.26 7.89 12.86
CA LYS A 3 0.38 6.43 12.79
C LYS A 3 -0.01 5.93 11.39
N LEU A 4 0.53 4.80 10.94
CA LEU A 4 0.17 4.18 9.66
C LEU A 4 -1.34 3.92 9.52
N LEU A 5 -1.99 3.56 10.63
CA LEU A 5 -3.42 3.26 10.70
C LEU A 5 -4.31 4.51 10.81
N ASP A 6 -3.76 5.72 10.89
CA ASP A 6 -4.58 6.93 10.84
C ASP A 6 -5.26 7.05 9.47
N ASN A 7 -6.53 7.45 9.44
CA ASN A 7 -7.25 7.72 8.20
C ASN A 7 -6.65 8.93 7.48
N TYR A 8 -5.94 8.68 6.38
CA TYR A 8 -5.25 9.72 5.60
C TYR A 8 -6.22 10.60 4.79
N LEU A 9 -7.45 10.13 4.51
CA LEU A 9 -8.46 10.93 3.80
C LEU A 9 -9.01 12.05 4.69
N GLU A 10 -9.16 11.79 5.98
CA GLU A 10 -9.67 12.78 6.95
C GLU A 10 -8.56 13.60 7.61
N LYS A 11 -7.37 13.01 7.83
CA LYS A 11 -6.27 13.62 8.60
C LYS A 11 -5.07 14.00 7.72
N SER A 12 -5.30 14.35 6.46
CA SER A 12 -4.24 14.63 5.48
C SER A 12 -3.23 15.68 5.93
N GLU A 13 -3.68 16.73 6.62
CA GLU A 13 -2.84 17.82 7.15
C GLU A 13 -1.75 17.33 8.10
N ARG A 14 -2.07 16.36 8.97
CA ARG A 14 -1.11 15.82 9.95
C ARG A 14 0.02 15.03 9.31
N PHE A 15 -0.26 14.36 8.18
CA PHE A 15 0.77 13.68 7.39
C PHE A 15 1.67 14.70 6.67
N ALA A 16 1.08 15.78 6.15
CA ALA A 16 1.81 16.86 5.51
C ALA A 16 2.77 17.57 6.49
N GLU A 17 2.34 17.86 7.72
CA GLU A 17 3.20 18.39 8.79
C GLU A 17 4.40 17.48 9.11
N ALA A 18 4.17 16.16 9.05
CA ALA A 18 5.22 15.14 9.21
C ALA A 18 6.08 14.94 7.94
N LYS A 19 5.82 15.70 6.85
CA LYS A 19 6.47 15.57 5.55
C LYS A 19 6.31 14.17 4.93
N ILE A 20 5.19 13.51 5.20
CA ILE A 20 4.84 12.20 4.65
C ILE A 20 3.85 12.42 3.50
N ASN A 21 4.20 11.88 2.33
CA ASN A 21 3.29 11.82 1.20
C ASN A 21 2.25 10.72 1.45
N ILE A 22 0.98 11.01 1.15
CA ILE A 22 -0.14 10.08 1.31
C ILE A 22 -0.67 9.61 -0.05
N PRO A 23 -1.39 8.47 -0.11
CA PRO A 23 -2.12 8.08 -1.32
C PRO A 23 -3.10 9.17 -1.77
N LYS A 24 -3.23 9.33 -3.10
CA LYS A 24 -4.19 10.25 -3.75
C LYS A 24 -5.49 9.56 -4.16
N PHE A 25 -5.67 8.32 -3.75
CA PHE A 25 -6.84 7.48 -4.02
C PHE A 25 -7.44 6.97 -2.71
N ASP A 26 -8.65 6.41 -2.79
CA ASP A 26 -9.32 5.72 -1.68
C ASP A 26 -8.94 4.23 -1.70
N GLN A 27 -8.17 3.78 -0.70
CA GLN A 27 -7.71 2.40 -0.60
C GLN A 27 -8.88 1.40 -0.55
N GLY A 28 -10.00 1.75 0.09
CA GLY A 28 -11.16 0.87 0.20
C GLY A 28 -11.76 0.57 -1.18
N LYS A 29 -11.94 1.61 -2.00
CA LYS A 29 -12.42 1.46 -3.39
C LYS A 29 -11.46 0.67 -4.27
N VAL A 30 -10.15 0.87 -4.09
CA VAL A 30 -9.14 0.08 -4.81
C VAL A 30 -9.20 -1.38 -4.38
N ALA A 31 -9.36 -1.68 -3.09
CA ALA A 31 -9.48 -3.06 -2.59
C ALA A 31 -10.75 -3.77 -3.10
N GLU A 32 -11.89 -3.08 -3.14
CA GLU A 32 -13.12 -3.57 -3.76
C GLU A 32 -12.90 -3.91 -5.24
N SER A 33 -12.37 -2.95 -6.01
CA SER A 33 -12.03 -3.13 -7.43
C SER A 33 -11.05 -4.30 -7.66
N THR A 34 -10.06 -4.45 -6.78
CA THR A 34 -9.08 -5.56 -6.82
C THR A 34 -9.75 -6.92 -6.59
N THR A 35 -10.74 -6.96 -5.71
CA THR A 35 -11.48 -8.19 -5.38
C THR A 35 -12.37 -8.59 -6.55
N ASP A 36 -13.07 -7.62 -7.14
CA ASP A 36 -13.97 -7.86 -8.26
C ASP A 36 -13.22 -8.18 -9.57
N ASN A 37 -12.08 -7.52 -9.79
CA ASN A 37 -11.30 -7.61 -11.03
C ASN A 37 -9.79 -7.67 -10.72
N PRO A 38 -9.28 -8.80 -10.22
CA PRO A 38 -7.86 -8.91 -9.87
C PRO A 38 -6.98 -8.81 -11.11
N VAL A 39 -6.09 -7.80 -11.14
CA VAL A 39 -5.19 -7.55 -12.28
C VAL A 39 -3.81 -8.18 -12.06
N TRP A 40 -3.32 -8.22 -10.82
CA TRP A 40 -1.96 -8.64 -10.52
C TRP A 40 -1.86 -9.37 -9.17
N VAL A 41 -1.33 -10.60 -9.22
CA VAL A 41 -0.85 -11.34 -8.04
C VAL A 41 0.68 -11.36 -8.02
N HIS A 42 1.27 -10.99 -6.88
CA HIS A 42 2.72 -11.06 -6.64
C HIS A 42 3.03 -12.12 -5.58
N PHE A 43 3.81 -13.13 -5.96
CA PHE A 43 4.32 -14.14 -5.03
C PHE A 43 5.62 -13.66 -4.41
N GLY A 44 5.68 -13.57 -3.08
CA GLY A 44 6.86 -13.10 -2.36
C GLY A 44 6.74 -11.64 -1.90
N GLY A 45 6.06 -11.40 -0.78
CA GLY A 45 5.77 -10.07 -0.21
C GLY A 45 6.96 -9.44 0.52
N GLY A 46 8.16 -9.54 -0.04
CA GLY A 46 9.40 -9.14 0.63
C GLY A 46 9.76 -7.66 0.50
N ASN A 47 10.98 -7.31 0.94
CA ASN A 47 11.48 -5.94 0.85
C ASN A 47 11.61 -5.44 -0.60
N LEU A 48 12.05 -6.29 -1.54
CA LEU A 48 12.17 -5.90 -2.95
C LEU A 48 10.81 -5.55 -3.57
N PHE A 49 9.76 -6.31 -3.23
CA PHE A 49 8.40 -5.98 -3.64
C PHE A 49 7.96 -4.61 -3.10
N ARG A 50 8.11 -4.39 -1.79
CA ARG A 50 7.70 -3.14 -1.14
C ARG A 50 8.45 -1.91 -1.65
N CYS A 51 9.75 -2.04 -1.93
CA CYS A 51 10.58 -0.91 -2.37
C CYS A 51 10.45 -0.61 -3.87
N PHE A 52 9.95 -1.54 -4.68
CA PHE A 52 9.93 -1.38 -6.14
C PHE A 52 8.51 -1.53 -6.71
N HIS A 53 7.99 -2.75 -6.83
CA HIS A 53 6.70 -3.00 -7.50
C HIS A 53 5.53 -2.28 -6.81
N ALA A 54 5.50 -2.29 -5.47
CA ALA A 54 4.44 -1.61 -4.73
C ALA A 54 4.50 -0.08 -4.88
N VAL A 55 5.71 0.51 -4.97
CA VAL A 55 5.88 1.95 -5.22
C VAL A 55 5.40 2.32 -6.63
N VAL A 56 5.75 1.51 -7.64
CA VAL A 56 5.26 1.71 -9.01
C VAL A 56 3.74 1.64 -9.08
N ALA A 57 3.11 0.63 -8.46
CA ALA A 57 1.65 0.53 -8.45
C ALA A 57 0.99 1.69 -7.68
N GLN A 58 1.58 2.12 -6.56
CA GLN A 58 1.14 3.31 -5.83
C GLN A 58 1.16 4.56 -6.73
N ASP A 59 2.21 4.75 -7.52
CA ASP A 59 2.34 5.88 -8.45
C ASP A 59 1.32 5.82 -9.59
N LEU A 60 1.06 4.64 -10.15
CA LEU A 60 0.05 4.45 -11.19
C LEU A 60 -1.37 4.68 -10.66
N LEU A 61 -1.68 4.19 -9.46
CA LEU A 61 -2.97 4.46 -8.78
C LEU A 61 -3.13 5.96 -8.50
N ASN A 62 -2.07 6.64 -8.06
CA ASN A 62 -2.07 8.09 -7.85
C ASN A 62 -2.31 8.88 -9.15
N GLN A 63 -1.90 8.34 -10.31
CA GLN A 63 -2.12 8.92 -11.63
C GLN A 63 -3.48 8.54 -12.25
N GLY A 64 -4.20 7.59 -11.65
CA GLY A 64 -5.44 7.03 -12.21
C GLY A 64 -5.22 6.08 -13.39
N GLU A 65 -3.98 5.67 -13.66
CA GLU A 65 -3.63 4.73 -14.74
C GLU A 65 -3.82 3.26 -14.32
N LEU A 66 -3.97 3.02 -13.02
CA LEU A 66 -4.34 1.74 -12.45
C LEU A 66 -5.58 1.92 -11.56
N ASN A 67 -6.45 0.93 -11.51
CA ASN A 67 -7.69 0.92 -10.72
C ASN A 67 -7.79 -0.29 -9.76
N SER A 68 -6.81 -1.18 -9.78
CA SER A 68 -6.68 -2.36 -8.93
C SER A 68 -5.34 -2.31 -8.20
N GLY A 69 -5.31 -2.77 -6.95
CA GLY A 69 -4.09 -3.02 -6.20
C GLY A 69 -3.39 -4.29 -6.65
N ILE A 70 -2.31 -4.63 -5.93
CA ILE A 70 -1.58 -5.88 -6.10
C ILE A 70 -1.97 -6.83 -4.97
N ILE A 71 -2.37 -8.05 -5.31
CA ILE A 71 -2.59 -9.13 -4.34
C ILE A 71 -1.23 -9.75 -4.03
N VAL A 72 -0.81 -9.73 -2.77
CA VAL A 72 0.41 -10.42 -2.34
C VAL A 72 0.05 -11.82 -1.86
N ALA A 73 0.77 -12.81 -2.37
CA ALA A 73 0.68 -14.19 -1.93
C ALA A 73 2.02 -14.63 -1.35
N GLU A 74 1.99 -15.40 -0.26
CA GLU A 74 3.16 -16.11 0.24
C GLU A 74 2.96 -17.61 0.24
N THR A 75 4.07 -18.34 0.10
CA THR A 75 4.07 -19.81 0.02
C THR A 75 4.93 -20.48 1.09
N TYR A 76 5.68 -19.71 1.87
CA TYR A 76 6.59 -20.23 2.89
C TYR A 76 5.97 -20.25 4.29
N ASP A 77 5.57 -19.08 4.80
CA ASP A 77 4.85 -18.93 6.07
C ASP A 77 3.90 -17.73 6.04
N ASP A 78 3.01 -17.66 7.03
CA ASP A 78 2.00 -16.61 7.15
C ASP A 78 2.52 -15.38 7.92
N GLU A 79 3.75 -15.41 8.47
CA GLU A 79 4.21 -14.35 9.38
C GLU A 79 4.30 -12.99 8.68
N VAL A 80 4.76 -12.98 7.43
CA VAL A 80 4.85 -11.75 6.65
C VAL A 80 3.45 -11.18 6.39
N ILE A 81 2.50 -12.03 5.99
CA ILE A 81 1.13 -11.63 5.71
C ILE A 81 0.48 -11.07 6.98
N GLU A 82 0.55 -11.79 8.09
CA GLU A 82 -0.12 -11.41 9.33
C GLU A 82 0.55 -10.23 10.04
N LYS A 83 1.87 -10.31 10.26
CA LYS A 83 2.59 -9.34 11.11
C LYS A 83 2.99 -8.07 10.38
N ILE A 84 3.16 -8.11 9.05
CA ILE A 84 3.62 -6.96 8.26
C ILE A 84 2.50 -6.34 7.42
N TYR A 85 1.64 -7.15 6.79
CA TYR A 85 0.58 -6.62 5.93
C TYR A 85 -0.72 -6.39 6.71
N HIS A 86 -1.35 -7.44 7.23
CA HIS A 86 -2.64 -7.34 7.91
C HIS A 86 -2.59 -6.46 9.18
N ALA A 87 -1.52 -6.56 9.97
CA ALA A 87 -1.33 -5.72 11.17
C ALA A 87 -1.35 -4.21 10.88
N TYR A 88 -1.10 -3.79 9.63
CA TYR A 88 -1.02 -2.39 9.23
C TYR A 88 -1.95 -2.03 8.06
N ASP A 89 -3.05 -2.78 7.88
CA ASP A 89 -4.04 -2.54 6.81
C ASP A 89 -3.40 -2.49 5.41
N ASN A 90 -2.42 -3.38 5.17
CA ASN A 90 -1.61 -3.45 3.95
C ASN A 90 -0.79 -2.17 3.65
N ARG A 91 -0.62 -1.28 4.62
CA ARG A 91 0.14 -0.02 4.48
C ARG A 91 1.53 -0.16 5.07
N PHE A 92 2.49 0.47 4.42
CA PHE A 92 3.85 0.63 4.92
C PHE A 92 4.39 2.01 4.51
N LEU A 93 5.40 2.50 5.22
CA LEU A 93 6.08 3.74 4.86
C LEU A 93 7.33 3.41 4.04
N SER A 94 7.36 3.87 2.78
CA SER A 94 8.58 3.83 1.96
C SER A 94 9.43 5.06 2.26
N VAL A 95 10.73 4.86 2.52
CA VAL A 95 11.69 5.93 2.82
C VAL A 95 12.83 5.88 1.81
N THR A 96 13.00 6.95 1.06
CA THR A 96 14.09 7.10 0.08
C THR A 96 15.08 8.12 0.61
N MET A 97 16.35 7.72 0.72
CA MET A 97 17.44 8.64 1.02
C MET A 97 17.87 9.39 -0.24
N LYS A 98 18.26 10.66 -0.08
CA LYS A 98 18.88 11.48 -1.13
C LYS A 98 20.39 11.46 -0.98
#